data_AF-X1IKS6-F1
#
_entry.id   AF-X1IKS6-F1
#
_cell.length_a   1.000
_cell.length_b   1.000
_cell.length_c   1.000
_cell.angle_alpha   90.00
_cell.angle_beta   90.00
_cell.angle_gamma   90.00
#
_symmetry.space_group_name_H-M   'P 1'
#
loop_
_entity.id
_entity.type
_entity.pdbx_description
1 polymer ?
#
loop_
_entity_poly.entity_id
_entity_poly.type
_entity_poly.pdbx_seq_one_letter_code
_entity_poly.pdbx_strand_id
1 'polypeptide(L)'
;MLAILVGMSGTVRANVRVANTARTSAGKSLVLAFRGGAIMGFSIVSLILIGISTLCFIFKVGPTNPEGVRLLVGFGFGASLSALFAQVGGGIFTKAADIGADLIGKIALHMPEDDPRNPAVIADLVGDNVGDCAGRGSDLFESSADNLTCTMILGLAFVEIYGWNAVLFPLLIRSAGKIATIVG
;
A
#
# COMPACT_ATOMS: atom_id res chain seq x y z
N MET A 1 -2.71 -5.49 6.46
CA MET A 1 -1.67 -6.55 6.61
C MET A 1 -1.58 -7.48 5.40
N LEU A 2 -2.65 -8.19 5.01
CA LEU A 2 -2.58 -9.10 3.86
C LEU A 2 -2.07 -8.45 2.55
N ALA A 3 -2.58 -7.26 2.23
CA ALA A 3 -2.17 -6.50 1.03
C ALA A 3 -0.65 -6.26 0.97
N ILE A 4 -0.10 -5.92 2.13
CA ILE A 4 1.31 -5.60 2.32
C ILE A 4 2.18 -6.85 2.16
N LEU A 5 1.76 -7.98 2.73
CA LEU A 5 2.48 -9.25 2.61
C LEU A 5 2.55 -9.71 1.14
N VAL A 6 1.45 -9.62 0.42
CA VAL A 6 1.40 -9.97 -1.00
C VAL A 6 2.26 -9.02 -1.83
N GLY A 7 2.14 -7.70 -1.60
CA GLY A 7 2.91 -6.70 -2.30
C GLY A 7 4.42 -6.81 -2.06
N MET A 8 4.85 -6.91 -0.80
CA MET A 8 6.26 -7.06 -0.42
C MET A 8 6.86 -8.37 -0.97
N SER A 9 6.09 -9.46 -0.98
CA SER A 9 6.53 -10.72 -1.62
C SER A 9 6.75 -10.55 -3.12
N GLY A 10 5.93 -9.72 -3.78
CA GLY A 10 6.13 -9.33 -5.17
C GLY A 10 7.40 -8.52 -5.37
N THR A 11 7.60 -7.49 -4.54
CA THR A 11 8.77 -6.59 -4.58
C THR A 11 10.08 -7.33 -4.41
N VAL A 12 10.21 -8.15 -3.36
CA VAL A 12 11.45 -8.91 -3.09
C VAL A 12 11.83 -9.79 -4.27
N ARG A 13 10.86 -10.44 -4.91
CA ARG A 13 11.08 -11.27 -6.12
C ARG A 13 11.39 -10.42 -7.35
N ALA A 14 10.82 -9.23 -7.46
CA ALA A 14 11.07 -8.31 -8.56
C ALA A 14 12.49 -7.76 -8.51
N ASN A 15 13.00 -7.41 -7.32
CA ASN A 15 14.34 -6.79 -7.14
C ASN A 15 15.45 -7.61 -7.82
N VAL A 16 15.51 -8.92 -7.57
CA VAL A 16 16.52 -9.81 -8.19
C VAL A 16 16.38 -9.85 -9.72
N ARG A 17 15.15 -9.87 -10.23
CA ARG A 17 14.89 -9.93 -11.67
C ARG A 17 15.22 -8.60 -12.35
N VAL A 18 14.97 -7.47 -11.69
CA VAL A 18 15.33 -6.12 -12.14
C VAL A 18 16.84 -6.00 -12.23
N ALA A 19 17.58 -6.39 -11.18
CA ALA A 19 19.04 -6.40 -11.19
C ALA A 19 19.62 -7.23 -12.34
N ASN A 20 19.09 -8.44 -12.57
CA ASN A 20 19.53 -9.27 -13.69
C ASN A 20 19.20 -8.65 -15.06
N THR A 21 18.02 -8.05 -15.21
CA THR A 21 17.60 -7.44 -16.48
C THR A 21 18.39 -6.18 -16.81
N ALA A 22 18.77 -5.41 -15.79
CA ALA A 22 19.55 -4.18 -15.91
C ALA A 22 20.93 -4.42 -16.56
N ARG A 23 21.48 -5.64 -16.46
CA ARG A 23 22.71 -6.06 -17.17
C ARG A 23 22.59 -6.00 -18.70
N THR A 24 21.36 -6.02 -19.23
CA THR A 24 21.10 -6.07 -20.68
C THR A 24 20.40 -4.83 -21.20
N SER A 25 19.46 -4.24 -20.44
CA SER A 25 18.70 -3.08 -20.89
C SER A 25 18.04 -2.35 -19.73
N ALA A 26 18.36 -1.06 -19.59
CA ALA A 26 17.71 -0.16 -18.64
C ALA A 26 16.20 0.00 -18.89
N GLY A 27 15.78 0.04 -20.17
CA GLY A 27 14.37 0.13 -20.52
C GLY A 27 13.57 -1.10 -20.09
N LYS A 28 14.12 -2.30 -20.30
CA LYS A 28 13.46 -3.54 -19.87
C LYS A 28 13.44 -3.67 -18.34
N SER A 29 14.50 -3.26 -17.65
CA SER A 29 14.54 -3.28 -16.18
C SER A 29 13.52 -2.32 -15.58
N LEU A 30 13.34 -1.13 -16.17
CA LEU A 30 12.30 -0.18 -15.75
C LEU A 30 10.90 -0.76 -15.89
N VAL A 31 10.57 -1.36 -17.04
CA VAL A 31 9.25 -1.99 -17.25
C VAL A 31 9.01 -3.11 -16.23
N LEU A 32 10.04 -3.90 -15.93
CA LEU A 32 9.95 -4.97 -14.95
C LEU A 32 9.78 -4.44 -13.52
N ALA A 33 10.50 -3.38 -13.14
CA ALA A 33 10.36 -2.71 -11.85
C ALA A 33 8.95 -2.13 -11.68
N PHE A 34 8.44 -1.47 -12.73
CA PHE A 34 7.08 -0.92 -12.76
C PHE A 34 6.03 -2.01 -12.58
N ARG A 35 6.15 -3.14 -13.30
CA ARG A 35 5.26 -4.30 -13.14
C ARG A 35 5.37 -4.93 -11.74
N GLY A 36 6.55 -4.93 -11.14
CA GLY A 36 6.76 -5.35 -9.75
C GLY A 36 5.97 -4.47 -8.77
N GLY A 37 6.11 -3.15 -8.90
CA GLY A 37 5.36 -2.18 -8.09
C GLY A 37 3.84 -2.24 -8.32
N ALA A 38 3.41 -2.57 -9.54
CA ALA A 38 2.01 -2.75 -9.86
C ALA A 38 1.35 -3.84 -9.01
N ILE A 39 2.06 -4.91 -8.61
CA ILE A 39 1.52 -5.95 -7.72
C ILE A 39 1.03 -5.33 -6.41
N MET A 40 1.85 -4.49 -5.77
CA MET A 40 1.48 -3.79 -4.53
C MET A 40 0.25 -2.90 -4.75
N GLY A 41 0.27 -2.04 -5.77
CA GLY A 41 -0.86 -1.16 -6.10
C GLY A 41 -2.14 -1.95 -6.40
N PHE A 42 -2.02 -3.09 -7.09
CA PHE A 42 -3.15 -3.94 -7.38
C PHE A 42 -3.72 -4.57 -6.10
N SER A 43 -2.86 -5.12 -5.24
CA SER A 43 -3.26 -5.74 -3.97
C SER A 43 -3.94 -4.77 -3.02
N ILE A 44 -3.43 -3.53 -2.88
CA ILE A 44 -4.00 -2.51 -1.99
C ILE A 44 -5.45 -2.21 -2.37
N VAL A 45 -5.68 -1.72 -3.59
CA VAL A 45 -7.02 -1.27 -4.00
C VAL A 45 -8.02 -2.42 -4.04
N SER A 46 -7.60 -3.61 -4.49
CA SER A 46 -8.50 -4.78 -4.56
C SER A 46 -8.95 -5.24 -3.17
N LEU A 47 -8.04 -5.30 -2.20
CA LEU A 47 -8.38 -5.75 -0.85
C LEU A 47 -9.21 -4.72 -0.06
N ILE A 48 -9.06 -3.43 -0.34
CA ILE A 48 -9.95 -2.39 0.20
C ILE A 48 -11.37 -2.60 -0.32
N LEU A 49 -11.53 -2.71 -1.65
CA LEU A 49 -12.84 -2.89 -2.27
C LEU A 49 -13.53 -4.16 -1.78
N ILE A 50 -12.78 -5.28 -1.70
CA ILE A 50 -13.30 -6.54 -1.14
C ILE A 50 -13.68 -6.37 0.33
N GLY A 51 -12.82 -5.75 1.15
CA GLY A 51 -13.05 -5.55 2.58
C GLY A 51 -14.31 -4.73 2.86
N ILE A 52 -14.40 -3.54 2.26
CA ILE A 52 -15.55 -2.65 2.44
C ILE A 52 -16.82 -3.27 1.88
N SER A 53 -16.78 -3.88 0.68
CA SER A 53 -17.97 -4.53 0.10
C SER A 53 -18.46 -5.70 0.94
N THR A 54 -17.54 -6.49 1.50
CA THR A 54 -17.89 -7.61 2.39
C THR A 54 -18.53 -7.10 3.68
N LEU A 55 -17.99 -6.04 4.29
CA LEU A 55 -18.58 -5.43 5.49
C LEU A 55 -19.94 -4.80 5.21
N CYS A 56 -20.11 -4.15 4.05
CA CYS A 56 -21.42 -3.66 3.61
C CYS A 56 -22.44 -4.80 3.54
N PHE A 57 -22.06 -5.96 3.02
CA PHE A 57 -22.92 -7.14 2.97
C PHE A 57 -23.24 -7.69 4.37
N ILE A 58 -22.23 -7.86 5.23
CA ILE A 58 -22.39 -8.39 6.59
C ILE A 58 -23.28 -7.48 7.46
N PHE A 59 -23.05 -6.17 7.42
CA PHE A 59 -23.82 -5.19 8.18
C PHE A 59 -25.15 -4.81 7.50
N LYS A 60 -25.48 -5.44 6.36
CA LYS A 60 -26.70 -5.17 5.58
C LYS A 60 -26.88 -3.68 5.27
N VAL A 61 -25.79 -3.03 4.88
CA VAL A 61 -25.74 -1.61 4.52
C VAL A 61 -26.67 -1.38 3.33
N GLY A 62 -27.67 -0.52 3.53
CA GLY A 62 -28.69 -0.25 2.52
C GLY A 62 -29.68 0.83 2.95
N PRO A 63 -30.66 1.18 2.11
CA PRO A 63 -31.66 2.20 2.42
C PRO A 63 -32.44 1.91 3.72
N THR A 64 -32.61 0.62 4.06
CA THR A 64 -33.30 0.17 5.27
C THR A 64 -32.42 0.20 6.53
N ASN A 65 -31.10 0.30 6.38
CA ASN A 65 -30.14 0.34 7.48
C ASN A 65 -28.95 1.26 7.14
N PRO A 66 -29.16 2.59 7.10
CA PRO A 66 -28.12 3.56 6.76
C PRO A 66 -27.02 3.66 7.83
N GLU A 67 -27.34 3.35 9.09
CA GLU A 67 -26.38 3.36 10.20
C GLU A 67 -25.24 2.34 10.02
N GLY A 68 -25.46 1.28 9.22
CA GLY A 68 -24.42 0.32 8.88
C GLY A 68 -23.21 0.96 8.17
N VAL A 69 -23.38 2.09 7.48
CA VAL A 69 -22.26 2.83 6.85
C VAL A 69 -21.31 3.38 7.90
N ARG A 70 -21.82 3.84 9.06
CA ARG A 70 -20.98 4.36 10.16
C ARG A 70 -20.16 3.26 10.81
N LEU A 71 -20.63 2.02 10.81
CA LEU A 71 -19.87 0.87 11.33
C LEU A 71 -18.60 0.58 10.52
N LEU A 72 -18.54 1.03 9.26
CA LEU A 72 -17.34 0.90 8.41
C LEU A 72 -16.16 1.73 8.92
N VAL A 73 -16.38 2.75 9.77
CA VAL A 73 -15.30 3.52 10.40
C VAL A 73 -14.34 2.62 11.18
N GLY A 74 -14.84 1.52 11.76
CA GLY A 74 -14.00 0.54 12.43
C GLY A 74 -12.99 -0.16 11.51
N PHE A 75 -13.32 -0.33 10.22
CA PHE A 75 -12.38 -0.86 9.23
C PHE A 75 -11.22 0.11 8.97
N GLY A 76 -11.56 1.39 8.79
CA GLY A 76 -10.58 2.47 8.64
C GLY A 76 -9.66 2.57 9.85
N PHE A 77 -10.24 2.69 11.04
CA PHE A 77 -9.49 2.74 12.30
C PHE A 77 -8.52 1.55 12.47
N GLY A 78 -8.99 0.33 12.19
CA GLY A 78 -8.14 -0.87 12.25
C GLY A 78 -7.00 -0.84 11.22
N ALA A 79 -7.25 -0.28 10.03
CA ALA A 79 -6.24 -0.05 9.02
C ALA A 79 -5.21 0.99 9.48
N SER A 80 -5.63 2.11 10.09
CA SER A 80 -4.74 3.17 10.61
C SER A 80 -3.85 2.67 11.71
N LEU A 81 -4.41 1.94 12.68
CA LEU A 81 -3.62 1.36 13.76
C LEU A 81 -2.56 0.39 13.22
N SER A 82 -2.96 -0.45 12.27
CA SER A 82 -2.06 -1.40 11.61
C SER A 82 -0.97 -0.68 10.80
N ALA A 83 -1.34 0.37 10.07
CA ALA A 83 -0.43 1.16 9.24
C ALA A 83 0.57 1.93 10.09
N LEU A 84 0.13 2.52 11.21
CA LEU A 84 1.00 3.23 12.16
C LEU A 84 2.18 2.35 12.61
N PHE A 85 1.91 1.11 13.04
CA PHE A 85 2.98 0.20 13.47
C PHE A 85 3.87 -0.25 12.31
N ALA A 86 3.31 -0.48 11.13
CA ALA A 86 4.09 -0.87 9.95
C ALA A 86 5.02 0.26 9.47
N GLN A 87 4.51 1.50 9.45
CA GLN A 87 5.28 2.68 9.05
C GLN A 87 6.36 3.03 10.06
N VAL A 88 6.02 3.10 11.35
CA VAL A 88 6.99 3.45 12.39
C VAL A 88 8.02 2.33 12.55
N GLY A 89 7.57 1.07 12.64
CA GLY A 89 8.47 -0.07 12.78
C GLY A 89 9.39 -0.24 11.57
N GLY A 90 8.82 -0.21 10.36
CA GLY A 90 9.59 -0.30 9.12
C GLY A 90 10.51 0.90 8.91
N GLY A 91 10.04 2.10 9.22
CA GLY A 91 10.79 3.37 9.12
C GLY A 91 12.00 3.42 10.04
N ILE A 92 11.84 3.01 11.31
CA ILE A 92 12.95 2.89 12.25
C ILE A 92 13.96 1.87 11.73
N PHE A 93 13.50 0.70 11.26
CA PHE A 93 14.37 -0.35 10.75
C PHE A 93 15.20 0.10 9.54
N THR A 94 14.55 0.65 8.50
CA THR A 94 15.25 1.10 7.29
C THR A 94 16.22 2.24 7.62
N LYS A 95 15.78 3.28 8.34
CA LYS A 95 16.65 4.44 8.58
C LYS A 95 17.79 4.18 9.54
N ALA A 96 17.63 3.28 10.51
CA ALA A 96 18.75 2.86 11.33
C ALA A 96 19.81 2.09 10.50
N ALA A 97 19.37 1.24 9.58
CA ALA A 97 20.28 0.45 8.73
C ALA A 97 20.97 1.30 7.66
N ASP A 98 20.21 2.09 6.90
CA ASP A 98 20.64 3.03 5.86
C ASP A 98 21.71 3.99 6.39
N ILE A 99 21.39 4.75 7.46
CA ILE A 99 22.33 5.70 8.07
C ILE A 99 23.58 4.99 8.59
N GLY A 100 23.43 3.81 9.20
CA GLY A 100 24.56 3.04 9.72
C GLY A 100 25.49 2.52 8.60
N ALA A 101 24.90 1.99 7.52
CA ALA A 101 25.60 1.48 6.36
C ALA A 101 26.38 2.60 5.67
N ASP A 102 25.73 3.74 5.45
CA ASP A 102 26.30 4.85 4.71
C ASP A 102 27.37 5.61 5.48
N LEU A 103 27.14 5.94 6.76
CA LEU A 103 28.11 6.71 7.53
C LEU A 103 29.41 5.93 7.74
N ILE A 104 29.32 4.63 8.07
CA ILE A 104 30.51 3.84 8.28
C ILE A 104 31.14 3.43 6.95
N GLY A 105 30.34 2.95 5.99
CA GLY A 105 30.83 2.50 4.70
C GLY A 105 31.43 3.65 3.88
N LYS A 106 30.61 4.64 3.51
CA LYS A 106 31.00 5.71 2.58
C LYS A 106 31.93 6.73 3.24
N ILE A 107 31.60 7.19 4.45
CA ILE A 107 32.32 8.32 5.07
C ILE A 107 33.57 7.87 5.83
N ALA A 108 33.45 6.86 6.70
CA ALA A 108 34.59 6.45 7.54
C ALA A 108 35.58 5.52 6.82
N LEU A 109 35.07 4.59 6.00
CA LEU A 109 35.89 3.55 5.35
C LEU A 109 36.10 3.78 3.85
N HIS A 110 35.49 4.82 3.27
CA HIS A 110 35.56 5.14 1.84
C HIS A 110 35.22 3.97 0.92
N MET A 111 34.28 3.13 1.37
CA MET A 111 33.74 2.03 0.60
C MET A 111 32.63 2.52 -0.35
N PRO A 112 32.43 1.86 -1.50
CA PRO A 112 31.24 2.07 -2.31
C PRO A 112 29.95 1.83 -1.51
N GLU A 113 28.87 2.46 -1.96
CA GLU A 113 27.50 2.14 -1.55
C GLU A 113 27.18 0.66 -1.80
N ASP A 114 26.40 0.05 -0.91
CA ASP A 114 26.00 -1.37 -0.98
C ASP A 114 27.17 -2.36 -1.09
N ASP A 115 28.38 -1.99 -0.63
CA ASP A 115 29.53 -2.87 -0.71
C ASP A 115 29.31 -4.13 0.15
N PRO A 116 29.49 -5.34 -0.41
CA PRO A 116 29.18 -6.60 0.28
C PRO A 116 30.03 -6.87 1.53
N ARG A 117 31.12 -6.11 1.74
CA ARG A 117 31.95 -6.20 2.95
C ARG A 117 31.35 -5.42 4.13
N ASN A 118 30.40 -4.52 3.87
CA ASN A 118 29.72 -3.76 4.90
C ASN A 118 28.57 -4.61 5.49
N PRO A 119 28.63 -4.98 6.79
CA PRO A 119 27.66 -5.88 7.40
C PRO A 119 26.24 -5.29 7.50
N ALA A 120 26.10 -3.97 7.37
CA ALA A 120 24.80 -3.30 7.47
C ALA A 120 23.98 -3.37 6.16
N VAL A 121 24.60 -3.69 5.02
CA VAL A 121 23.94 -3.64 3.69
C VAL A 121 22.75 -4.58 3.58
N ILE A 122 22.82 -5.77 4.19
CA ILE A 122 21.67 -6.69 4.18
C ILE A 122 20.49 -6.09 4.96
N ALA A 123 20.76 -5.43 6.09
CA ALA A 123 19.71 -4.79 6.87
C ALA A 123 19.12 -3.59 6.13
N ASP A 124 19.93 -2.85 5.39
CA ASP A 124 19.49 -1.72 4.57
C ASP A 124 18.51 -2.17 3.47
N LEU A 125 18.94 -3.15 2.65
CA LEU A 125 18.12 -3.72 1.58
C LEU A 125 16.86 -4.42 2.10
N VAL A 126 16.90 -5.03 3.30
CA VAL A 126 15.69 -5.53 3.97
C VAL A 126 14.80 -4.35 4.39
N GLY A 127 15.40 -3.29 4.91
CA GLY A 127 14.75 -2.03 5.28
C GLY A 127 13.96 -1.42 4.14
N ASP A 128 14.48 -1.37 2.92
CA ASP A 128 13.74 -0.88 1.75
C ASP A 128 12.43 -1.64 1.53
N ASN A 129 12.42 -2.95 1.78
CA ASN A 129 11.22 -3.77 1.61
C ASN A 129 10.24 -3.60 2.77
N VAL A 130 10.75 -3.48 4.01
CA VAL A 130 9.90 -3.43 5.22
C VAL A 130 9.39 -2.00 5.50
N GLY A 131 10.21 -0.99 5.26
CA GLY A 131 9.85 0.42 5.41
C GLY A 131 9.20 0.96 4.14
N ASP A 132 9.99 1.05 3.06
CA ASP A 132 9.59 1.81 1.88
C ASP A 132 8.55 1.09 1.03
N CYS A 133 8.52 -0.25 1.02
CA CYS A 133 7.45 -0.99 0.36
C CYS A 133 6.29 -1.28 1.31
N ALA A 134 6.54 -1.99 2.42
CA ALA A 134 5.48 -2.44 3.30
C ALA A 134 4.84 -1.32 4.13
N GLY A 135 5.66 -0.41 4.69
CA GLY A 135 5.19 0.78 5.39
C GLY A 135 4.37 1.70 4.46
N ARG A 136 4.91 2.08 3.30
CA ARG A 136 4.16 2.90 2.33
C ARG A 136 2.92 2.21 1.77
N GLY A 137 2.97 0.90 1.56
CA GLY A 137 1.81 0.13 1.13
C GLY A 137 0.69 0.15 2.19
N SER A 138 1.05 0.12 3.48
CA SER A 138 0.10 0.23 4.59
C SER A 138 -0.53 1.62 4.69
N ASP A 139 0.26 2.66 4.48
CA ASP A 139 -0.15 4.06 4.45
C ASP A 139 -1.21 4.31 3.38
N LEU A 140 -0.88 3.92 2.14
CA LEU A 140 -1.80 4.03 1.01
C LEU A 140 -3.07 3.19 1.18
N PHE A 141 -2.96 2.03 1.86
CA PHE A 141 -4.11 1.19 2.14
C PHE A 141 -5.08 1.90 3.09
N GLU A 142 -4.57 2.39 4.22
CA GLU A 142 -5.38 3.09 5.19
C GLU A 142 -6.00 4.35 4.59
N SER A 143 -5.20 5.25 4.03
CA SER A 143 -5.72 6.53 3.53
C SER A 143 -6.77 6.32 2.45
N SER A 144 -6.63 5.27 1.63
CA SER A 144 -7.64 4.90 0.64
C SER A 144 -8.92 4.31 1.27
N ALA A 145 -8.79 3.50 2.32
CA ALA A 145 -9.92 2.93 3.03
C ALA A 145 -10.72 4.01 3.79
N ASP A 146 -10.02 4.93 4.43
CA ASP A 146 -10.60 6.05 5.18
C ASP A 146 -11.28 7.04 4.26
N ASN A 147 -10.63 7.43 3.16
CA ASN A 147 -11.25 8.32 2.18
C ASN A 147 -12.52 7.70 1.58
N LEU A 148 -12.48 6.40 1.26
CA LEU A 148 -13.67 5.72 0.74
C LEU A 148 -14.79 5.66 1.79
N THR A 149 -14.46 5.31 3.04
CA THR A 149 -15.45 5.23 4.11
C THR A 149 -16.04 6.61 4.44
N CYS A 150 -15.20 7.64 4.56
CA CYS A 150 -15.59 9.02 4.82
C CYS A 150 -16.50 9.56 3.73
N THR A 151 -16.17 9.33 2.46
CA THR A 151 -17.01 9.76 1.32
C THR A 151 -18.35 9.02 1.27
N MET A 152 -18.40 7.73 1.66
CA MET A 152 -19.67 7.00 1.80
C MET A 152 -20.54 7.58 2.93
N ILE A 153 -19.93 7.94 4.07
CA ILE A 153 -20.63 8.59 5.19
C ILE A 153 -21.14 9.96 4.76
N LEU A 154 -20.33 10.75 4.07
CA LEU A 154 -20.76 12.04 3.51
C LEU A 154 -21.93 11.85 2.55
N GLY A 155 -21.94 10.76 1.77
CA GLY A 155 -23.05 10.37 0.91
C GLY A 155 -24.40 10.27 1.63
N LEU A 156 -24.42 9.90 2.92
CA LEU A 156 -25.65 9.86 3.72
C LEU A 156 -26.34 11.23 3.81
N ALA A 157 -25.56 12.32 3.87
CA ALA A 157 -26.10 13.68 3.93
C ALA A 157 -26.81 14.10 2.62
N PHE A 158 -26.55 13.39 1.53
CA PHE A 158 -27.10 13.68 0.20
C PHE A 158 -28.15 12.66 -0.27
N VAL A 159 -28.55 11.71 0.60
CA VAL A 159 -29.53 10.67 0.27
C VAL A 159 -30.90 11.28 -0.08
N GLU A 160 -31.30 12.38 0.53
CA GLU A 160 -32.57 13.05 0.20
C GLU A 160 -32.61 13.62 -1.22
N ILE A 161 -31.44 13.97 -1.78
CA ILE A 161 -31.33 14.62 -3.11
C ILE A 161 -31.08 13.57 -4.20
N TYR A 162 -30.14 12.65 -3.97
CA TYR A 162 -29.67 11.70 -4.99
C TYR A 162 -30.00 10.23 -4.67
N GLY A 163 -30.73 9.98 -3.59
CA GLY A 163 -31.05 8.63 -3.12
C GLY A 163 -29.82 7.87 -2.62
N TRP A 164 -29.96 6.55 -2.50
CA TRP A 164 -28.88 5.66 -2.04
C TRP A 164 -27.66 5.63 -2.97
N ASN A 165 -27.81 6.11 -4.20
CA ASN A 165 -26.71 6.27 -5.14
C ASN A 165 -25.62 7.20 -4.60
N ALA A 166 -25.98 8.20 -3.77
CA ALA A 166 -25.00 9.08 -3.12
C ALA A 166 -23.99 8.31 -2.26
N VAL A 167 -24.44 7.26 -1.57
CA VAL A 167 -23.62 6.41 -0.69
C VAL A 167 -22.80 5.41 -1.51
N LEU A 168 -23.36 4.87 -2.59
CA LEU A 168 -22.67 3.89 -3.44
C LEU A 168 -21.68 4.52 -4.42
N PHE A 169 -21.87 5.78 -4.77
CA PHE A 169 -21.08 6.47 -5.80
C PHE A 169 -19.56 6.41 -5.57
N PRO A 170 -19.02 6.66 -4.35
CA PRO A 170 -17.58 6.53 -4.11
C PRO A 170 -17.05 5.11 -4.37
N LEU A 171 -17.82 4.08 -4.02
CA LEU A 171 -17.45 2.67 -4.23
C LEU A 171 -17.43 2.33 -5.73
N LEU A 172 -18.41 2.85 -6.49
CA LEU A 172 -18.50 2.65 -7.94
C LEU A 172 -17.35 3.37 -8.67
N ILE A 173 -17.06 4.62 -8.32
CA ILE A 173 -15.93 5.36 -8.91
C ILE A 173 -14.61 4.65 -8.61
N ARG A 174 -14.41 4.19 -7.37
CA ARG A 174 -13.16 3.50 -7.01
C ARG A 174 -13.00 2.19 -7.77
N SER A 175 -14.11 1.47 -7.99
CA SER A 175 -14.15 0.24 -8.79
C SER A 175 -13.89 0.51 -10.29
N ALA A 176 -14.49 1.56 -10.85
CA ALA A 176 -14.23 1.96 -12.24
C ALA A 176 -12.78 2.43 -12.43
N GLY A 177 -12.24 3.21 -11.49
CA GLY A 177 -10.84 3.64 -11.49
C GLY A 177 -9.87 2.47 -11.46
N LYS A 178 -10.21 1.40 -10.72
CA LYS A 178 -9.43 0.16 -10.72
C LYS A 178 -9.37 -0.49 -12.10
N ILE A 179 -10.49 -0.56 -12.81
CA ILE A 179 -10.54 -1.11 -14.18
C ILE A 179 -9.69 -0.23 -15.10
N ALA A 180 -9.80 1.10 -15.00
CA ALA A 180 -8.97 2.01 -15.77
C ALA A 180 -7.47 1.80 -15.51
N THR A 181 -7.05 1.55 -14.26
CA THR A 181 -5.66 1.20 -13.91
C THR A 181 -5.21 -0.16 -14.45
N ILE A 182 -6.12 -1.10 -14.74
CA ILE A 182 -5.75 -2.37 -15.40
C ILE A 182 -5.46 -2.13 -16.89
N VAL A 183 -6.18 -1.19 -17.50
CA VAL A 183 -6.07 -0.88 -18.93
C VAL A 183 -4.87 0.02 -19.24
N GLY A 184 -4.61 1.02 -18.38
CA GLY A 184 -3.48 1.95 -18.51
C GLY A 184 -2.15 1.33 -18.12
#